data_AF-A0A411G7I6-F1
#
_entry.id   AF-A0A411G7I6-F1
#
_cell.length_a   1.000
_cell.length_b   1.000
_cell.length_c   1.000
_cell.angle_alpha   90.00
_cell.angle_beta   90.00
_cell.angle_gamma   90.00
#
_symmetry.space_group_name_H-M   'P 1'
#
loop_
_entity.id
_entity.type
_entity.pdbx_description
1 polymer ?
#
loop_
_entity_poly.entity_id
_entity_poly.type
_entity_poly.pdbx_seq_one_letter_code
_entity_poly.pdbx_strand_id
1 'polypeptide(L)'
;KYIIQIWTDVKDKTIKRLLDNNFQVIFSNYDALYLDCGFGAWIGAGNGWCSPYKTWQKIYDNSPLRIARSQGVTSKEHLILGGEAALWTEIAGSSSVDNRLWPRSAAMAERLWAEPGSNWKAAEQRLILHRERLVKRGILADTTEPEWCQQNQGHCN
;
A
#
# COMPACT_ATOMS: atom_id res chain seq x y z
N LYS A 1 -15.84 -22.77 -3.83
CA LYS A 1 -14.46 -22.28 -4.09
C LYS A 1 -14.22 -21.10 -3.16
N TYR A 2 -13.05 -21.01 -2.52
CA TYR A 2 -12.70 -19.94 -1.59
C TYR A 2 -11.69 -18.98 -2.24
N ILE A 3 -11.81 -17.69 -1.94
CA ILE A 3 -10.80 -16.67 -2.25
C ILE A 3 -9.96 -16.49 -0.98
N ILE A 4 -8.64 -16.40 -1.13
CA ILE A 4 -7.70 -16.28 -0.01
C ILE A 4 -7.10 -14.88 0.01
N GLN A 5 -7.36 -14.12 1.07
CA GLN A 5 -6.69 -12.85 1.29
C GLN A 5 -5.34 -13.09 1.98
N ILE A 6 -4.26 -12.67 1.35
CA ILE A 6 -2.90 -12.91 1.79
C ILE A 6 -2.40 -11.70 2.55
N TRP A 7 -2.06 -11.89 3.82
CA TRP A 7 -1.45 -10.84 4.62
C TRP A 7 0.01 -11.11 4.99
N THR A 8 0.60 -12.25 4.58
CA THR A 8 2.00 -12.60 4.83
C THR A 8 2.97 -11.66 4.10
N ASP A 9 4.26 -11.69 4.45
CA ASP A 9 5.26 -10.89 3.74
C ASP A 9 5.47 -11.36 2.29
N VAL A 10 6.03 -10.49 1.45
CA VAL A 10 6.22 -10.74 0.02
C VAL A 10 7.11 -11.95 -0.33
N LYS A 11 7.91 -12.46 0.62
CA LYS A 11 8.80 -13.62 0.44
C LYS A 11 8.19 -14.91 0.97
N ASP A 12 7.01 -14.87 1.60
CA ASP A 12 6.37 -16.06 2.16
C ASP A 12 5.98 -17.04 1.03
N LYS A 13 6.46 -18.28 1.16
CA LYS A 13 6.22 -19.37 0.19
C LYS A 13 4.74 -19.77 0.10
N THR A 14 3.91 -19.34 1.04
CA THR A 14 2.46 -19.54 1.02
C THR A 14 1.82 -18.88 -0.20
N ILE A 15 2.34 -17.74 -0.67
CA ILE A 15 1.87 -17.08 -1.89
C ILE A 15 1.99 -18.04 -3.08
N LYS A 16 3.20 -18.57 -3.32
CA LYS A 16 3.43 -19.58 -4.37
C LYS A 16 2.53 -20.80 -4.18
N ARG A 17 2.47 -21.35 -2.97
CA ARG A 17 1.65 -22.53 -2.65
C ARG A 17 0.17 -22.32 -3.00
N LEU A 18 -0.40 -21.15 -2.69
CA LEU A 18 -1.79 -20.84 -3.00
C LEU A 18 -2.04 -20.78 -4.50
N LEU A 19 -1.16 -20.10 -5.25
CA LEU A 19 -1.27 -19.96 -6.70
C LEU A 19 -1.07 -21.31 -7.43
N ASP A 20 -0.10 -22.12 -7.00
CA ASP A 20 0.13 -23.47 -7.54
C ASP A 20 -1.10 -24.38 -7.35
N ASN A 21 -1.82 -24.21 -6.24
CA ASN A 21 -3.05 -24.95 -5.92
C ASN A 21 -4.32 -24.30 -6.51
N ASN A 22 -4.19 -23.37 -7.44
CA ASN A 22 -5.29 -22.70 -8.15
C ASN A 22 -6.27 -21.92 -7.26
N PHE A 23 -5.82 -21.40 -6.12
CA PHE A 23 -6.61 -20.46 -5.34
C PHE A 23 -6.59 -19.07 -5.97
N GLN A 24 -7.74 -18.40 -5.96
CA GLN A 24 -7.82 -16.99 -6.24
C GLN A 24 -7.37 -16.20 -5.01
N VAL A 25 -6.57 -15.16 -5.21
CA VAL A 25 -5.92 -14.44 -4.11
C VAL A 25 -6.13 -12.93 -4.19
N ILE A 26 -6.21 -12.30 -3.03
CA ILE A 26 -6.19 -10.83 -2.84
C ILE A 26 -4.96 -10.50 -2.00
N PHE A 27 -4.12 -9.56 -2.45
CA PHE A 27 -2.92 -9.15 -1.71
C PHE A 27 -3.24 -8.06 -0.68
N SER A 28 -2.90 -8.32 0.57
CA SER A 28 -2.93 -7.40 1.72
C SER A 28 -1.68 -7.58 2.57
N ASN A 29 -0.53 -7.85 1.93
CA ASN A 29 0.73 -8.18 2.61
C ASN A 29 1.14 -7.11 3.63
N TYR A 30 1.33 -7.51 4.89
CA TYR A 30 1.50 -6.58 6.01
C TYR A 30 2.73 -5.68 5.88
N ASP A 31 3.75 -6.11 5.13
CA ASP A 31 4.97 -5.36 4.95
C ASP A 31 4.79 -4.14 4.04
N ALA A 32 3.69 -4.03 3.29
CA ALA A 32 3.36 -2.86 2.47
C ALA A 32 1.94 -2.29 2.69
N LEU A 33 0.92 -3.14 2.85
CA LEU A 33 -0.50 -2.76 2.74
C LEU A 33 -1.23 -2.60 4.07
N TYR A 34 -0.54 -2.68 5.21
CA TYR A 34 -1.12 -2.39 6.52
C TYR A 34 -0.92 -0.92 6.88
N LEU A 35 -2.02 -0.16 6.87
CA LEU A 35 -2.04 1.30 7.04
C LEU A 35 -1.98 1.74 8.50
N ASP A 36 -2.20 0.82 9.44
CA ASP A 36 -2.13 1.01 10.89
C ASP A 36 -0.70 0.94 11.45
N CYS A 37 0.27 0.44 10.69
CA CYS A 37 1.66 0.27 11.14
C CYS A 37 2.41 1.59 11.33
N GLY A 38 3.42 1.55 12.21
CA GLY A 38 4.38 2.66 12.41
C GLY A 38 4.06 3.61 13.55
N PHE A 39 3.04 3.29 14.34
CA PHE A 39 2.65 4.06 15.52
C PHE A 39 3.04 3.30 16.79
N GLY A 40 2.86 3.94 17.95
CA GLY A 40 3.17 3.35 19.24
C GLY A 40 2.37 2.07 19.51
N ALA A 41 2.93 1.19 20.34
CA ALA A 41 2.22 0.03 20.84
C ALA A 41 1.00 0.49 21.67
N TRP A 42 -0.16 -0.11 21.41
CA TRP A 42 -1.37 0.16 22.18
C TRP A 42 -1.42 -0.62 23.51
N ILE A 43 -0.59 -1.67 23.64
CA ILE A 43 -0.26 -2.34 24.90
C ILE A 43 1.24 -2.13 25.18
N GLY A 44 1.58 -1.66 26.37
CA GLY A 44 2.97 -1.54 26.82
C GLY A 44 3.66 -0.29 26.27
N ALA A 45 4.93 -0.43 25.89
CA ALA A 45 5.77 0.65 25.38
C ALA A 45 6.48 0.23 24.09
N GLY A 46 6.95 1.21 23.31
CA GLY A 46 7.62 1.00 22.03
C GLY A 46 6.66 1.12 20.84
N ASN A 47 7.00 0.44 19.74
CA ASN A 47 6.27 0.53 18.47
C ASN A 47 5.31 -0.65 18.28
N GLY A 48 4.25 -0.46 17.49
CA GLY A 48 3.35 -1.54 17.09
C GLY A 48 4.07 -2.62 16.27
N TRP A 49 3.56 -3.85 16.32
CA TRP A 49 4.24 -5.06 15.82
C TRP A 49 4.66 -5.01 14.35
N CYS A 50 3.87 -4.35 13.50
CA CYS A 50 4.12 -4.28 12.06
C CYS A 50 4.88 -3.01 11.64
N SER A 51 5.44 -2.25 12.59
CA SER A 51 6.29 -1.09 12.31
C SER A 51 7.49 -1.44 11.42
N PRO A 52 8.02 -0.51 10.60
CA PRO A 52 7.74 0.94 10.56
C PRO A 52 6.47 1.30 9.77
N TYR A 53 6.15 2.60 9.74
CA TYR A 53 5.07 3.18 8.93
C TYR A 53 5.25 2.83 7.45
N LYS A 54 4.15 2.48 6.78
CA LYS A 54 4.17 2.16 5.35
C LYS A 54 3.96 3.45 4.57
N THR A 55 5.04 3.92 3.94
CA THR A 55 4.99 5.12 3.11
C THR A 55 4.26 4.86 1.80
N TRP A 56 3.77 5.92 1.16
CA TRP A 56 3.09 5.79 -0.14
C TRP A 56 4.02 5.21 -1.22
N GLN A 57 5.32 5.49 -1.16
CA GLN A 57 6.32 4.94 -2.08
C GLN A 57 6.38 3.40 -1.97
N LYS A 58 6.40 2.89 -0.74
CA LYS A 58 6.42 1.44 -0.48
C LYS A 58 5.16 0.77 -1.00
N ILE A 59 4.01 1.41 -0.81
CA ILE A 59 2.71 0.92 -1.32
C ILE A 59 2.68 0.96 -2.85
N TYR A 60 3.13 2.04 -3.46
CA TYR A 60 3.16 2.18 -4.92
C TYR A 60 4.02 1.12 -5.60
N ASP A 61 5.16 0.79 -5.00
CA ASP A 61 6.09 -0.22 -5.54
C ASP A 61 5.66 -1.67 -5.25
N ASN A 62 4.64 -1.88 -4.42
CA ASN A 62 4.10 -3.19 -4.06
C ASN A 62 3.22 -3.77 -5.18
N SER A 63 3.84 -4.43 -6.17
CA SER A 63 3.15 -5.05 -7.29
C SER A 63 2.81 -6.51 -7.04
N PRO A 64 1.53 -6.91 -7.01
CA PRO A 64 1.12 -8.30 -6.90
C PRO A 64 1.73 -9.20 -7.98
N LEU A 65 1.81 -8.69 -9.22
CA LEU A 65 2.41 -9.44 -10.33
C LEU A 65 3.92 -9.63 -10.14
N ARG A 66 4.65 -8.59 -9.72
CA ARG A 66 6.09 -8.73 -9.43
C ARG A 66 6.35 -9.66 -8.25
N ILE A 67 5.49 -9.66 -7.24
CA ILE A 67 5.58 -10.57 -6.10
C ILE A 67 5.40 -12.02 -6.56
N ALA A 68 4.38 -12.32 -7.38
CA ALA A 68 4.19 -13.66 -7.92
C ALA A 68 5.37 -14.10 -8.81
N ARG A 69 5.84 -13.22 -9.69
CA ARG A 69 7.00 -13.49 -10.58
C ARG A 69 8.29 -13.76 -9.80
N SER A 70 8.55 -13.01 -8.73
CA SER A 70 9.76 -13.20 -7.91
C SER A 70 9.79 -14.56 -7.20
N GLN A 71 8.62 -15.19 -7.02
CA GLN A 71 8.49 -16.56 -6.50
C GLN A 71 8.41 -17.63 -7.60
N GLY A 72 8.68 -17.26 -8.86
CA GLY A 72 8.65 -18.18 -10.01
C GLY A 72 7.25 -18.51 -10.52
N VAL A 73 6.23 -17.70 -10.18
CA VAL A 73 4.86 -17.89 -10.64
C VAL A 73 4.53 -16.88 -11.75
N THR A 74 4.57 -17.33 -13.00
CA THR A 74 4.26 -16.51 -14.18
C THR A 74 2.97 -16.93 -14.89
N SER A 75 2.63 -18.22 -14.88
CA SER A 75 1.45 -18.76 -15.58
C SER A 75 0.13 -18.65 -14.81
N LYS A 76 0.16 -18.14 -13.57
CA LYS A 76 -0.99 -18.07 -12.66
C LYS A 76 -1.39 -16.65 -12.27
N GLU A 77 -0.91 -15.63 -12.99
CA GLU A 77 -1.23 -14.22 -12.71
C GLU A 77 -2.74 -13.93 -12.77
N HIS A 78 -3.50 -14.64 -13.61
CA HIS A 78 -4.95 -14.52 -13.71
C HIS A 78 -5.73 -14.93 -12.43
N LEU A 79 -5.07 -15.59 -11.47
CA LEU A 79 -5.66 -15.94 -10.17
C LEU A 79 -5.53 -14.80 -9.16
N ILE A 80 -4.74 -13.77 -9.45
CA ILE A 80 -4.56 -12.60 -8.61
C ILE A 80 -5.71 -11.63 -8.92
N LEU A 81 -6.63 -11.47 -7.98
CA LEU A 81 -7.81 -10.63 -8.16
C LEU A 81 -7.53 -9.14 -7.93
N GLY A 82 -6.42 -8.82 -7.27
CA GLY A 82 -6.03 -7.46 -6.94
C GLY A 82 -5.40 -7.39 -5.55
N GLY A 83 -5.62 -6.28 -4.87
CA GLY A 83 -5.15 -6.06 -3.50
C GLY A 83 -6.07 -5.16 -2.70
N GLU A 84 -5.88 -5.18 -1.39
CA GLU A 84 -6.65 -4.40 -0.42
C GLU A 84 -5.70 -3.87 0.65
N ALA A 85 -5.71 -2.55 0.85
CA ALA A 85 -4.99 -1.90 1.93
C ALA A 85 -5.83 -2.01 3.20
N ALA A 86 -5.28 -2.65 4.23
CA ALA A 86 -5.96 -2.89 5.48
C ALA A 86 -5.69 -1.72 6.45
N LEU A 87 -6.75 -1.14 6.99
CA LEU A 87 -6.65 -0.26 8.16
C LEU A 87 -7.26 -0.98 9.35
N TRP A 88 -6.41 -1.65 10.13
CA TRP A 88 -6.82 -2.14 11.44
C TRP A 88 -7.03 -0.96 12.40
N THR A 89 -7.96 -1.11 13.34
CA THR A 89 -8.56 0.02 14.08
C THR A 89 -8.25 0.02 15.57
N GLU A 90 -7.26 -0.74 16.02
CA GLU A 90 -6.81 -0.73 17.42
C GLU A 90 -6.43 0.67 17.88
N ILE A 91 -5.89 1.49 16.97
CA ILE A 91 -5.50 2.90 17.20
C ILE A 91 -5.92 3.82 16.05
N ALA A 92 -7.05 3.51 15.41
CA ALA A 92 -7.65 4.37 14.39
C ALA A 92 -9.16 4.51 14.62
N GLY A 93 -9.71 5.67 14.27
CA GLY A 93 -11.14 5.98 14.47
C GLY A 93 -11.58 7.12 13.58
N SER A 94 -12.76 7.68 13.84
CA SER A 94 -13.36 8.74 13.01
C SER A 94 -12.49 9.98 12.85
N SER A 95 -11.67 10.32 13.84
CA SER A 95 -10.77 11.47 13.80
C SER A 95 -9.50 11.26 12.98
N SER A 96 -9.15 10.01 12.66
CA SER A 96 -7.90 9.66 11.96
C SER A 96 -8.11 8.85 10.69
N VAL A 97 -9.30 8.29 10.44
CA VAL A 97 -9.53 7.40 9.29
C VAL A 97 -9.08 8.00 7.96
N ASP A 98 -9.38 9.29 7.73
CA ASP A 98 -9.00 9.98 6.51
C ASP A 98 -7.48 10.07 6.30
N ASN A 99 -6.73 10.48 7.33
CA ASN A 99 -5.28 10.62 7.22
C ASN A 99 -4.56 9.26 7.21
N ARG A 100 -5.18 8.22 7.76
CA ARG A 100 -4.65 6.86 7.67
C ARG A 100 -4.83 6.29 6.27
N LEU A 101 -5.97 6.53 5.64
CA LEU A 101 -6.25 6.03 4.28
C LEU A 101 -5.52 6.86 3.21
N TRP A 102 -5.60 8.18 3.29
CA TRP A 102 -5.22 9.07 2.20
C TRP A 102 -3.94 9.85 2.52
N PRO A 103 -3.03 10.02 1.55
CA PRO A 103 -3.13 9.65 0.13
C PRO A 103 -2.57 8.25 -0.18
N ARG A 104 -2.15 7.48 0.82
CA ARG A 104 -1.50 6.16 0.63
C ARG A 104 -2.34 5.18 -0.18
N SER A 105 -3.65 5.13 0.04
CA SER A 105 -4.57 4.30 -0.75
C SER A 105 -4.66 4.73 -2.21
N ALA A 106 -4.41 5.99 -2.55
CA ALA A 106 -4.35 6.44 -3.95
C ALA A 106 -3.11 5.86 -4.68
N ALA A 107 -2.00 5.66 -3.97
CA ALA A 107 -0.83 4.97 -4.53
C ALA A 107 -1.14 3.50 -4.85
N MET A 108 -1.86 2.79 -3.96
CA MET A 108 -2.34 1.44 -4.24
C MET A 108 -3.33 1.43 -5.42
N ALA A 109 -4.21 2.43 -5.50
CA ALA A 109 -5.19 2.52 -6.58
C ALA A 109 -4.50 2.60 -7.95
N GLU A 110 -3.49 3.45 -8.13
CA GLU A 110 -2.74 3.51 -9.41
C GLU A 110 -2.00 2.19 -9.69
N ARG A 111 -1.41 1.55 -8.67
CA ARG A 111 -0.77 0.24 -8.81
C ARG A 111 -1.74 -0.81 -9.36
N LEU A 112 -2.90 -0.97 -8.74
CA LEU A 112 -3.87 -2.00 -9.13
C LEU A 112 -4.60 -1.65 -10.44
N TRP A 113 -4.76 -0.37 -10.74
CA TRP A 113 -5.44 0.10 -11.96
C TRP A 113 -4.58 -0.05 -13.21
N ALA A 114 -3.31 0.38 -13.15
CA ALA A 114 -2.46 0.50 -14.33
C ALA A 114 -1.28 -0.48 -14.34
N GLU A 115 -0.96 -1.11 -13.20
CA GLU A 115 0.21 -1.97 -13.00
C GLU A 115 1.49 -1.43 -13.67
N PRO A 116 1.89 -0.18 -13.35
CA PRO A 116 2.92 0.54 -14.10
C PRO A 116 4.29 -0.14 -13.98
N GLY A 117 5.04 -0.18 -15.09
CA GLY A 117 6.41 -0.68 -15.12
C GLY A 117 7.42 0.24 -14.42
N SER A 118 7.08 1.51 -14.22
CA SER A 118 7.89 2.49 -13.48
C SER A 118 7.70 2.37 -11.96
N ASN A 119 8.64 2.93 -11.21
CA ASN A 119 8.58 3.05 -9.74
C ASN A 119 7.87 4.33 -9.29
N TRP A 120 7.77 4.51 -7.98
CA TRP A 120 7.12 5.66 -7.33
C TRP A 120 7.63 7.02 -7.77
N LYS A 121 8.92 7.16 -8.15
CA LYS A 121 9.50 8.46 -8.56
C LYS A 121 8.76 9.04 -9.76
N ALA A 122 8.36 8.19 -10.70
CA ALA A 122 7.59 8.62 -11.87
C ALA A 122 6.16 9.05 -11.52
N ALA A 123 5.66 8.75 -10.30
CA ALA A 123 4.30 9.06 -9.84
C ALA A 123 4.24 10.17 -8.80
N GLU A 124 5.38 10.58 -8.24
CA GLU A 124 5.50 11.57 -7.16
C GLU A 124 4.65 12.81 -7.42
N GLN A 125 4.92 13.53 -8.50
CA GLN A 125 4.19 14.75 -8.87
C GLN A 125 2.68 14.53 -8.98
N ARG A 126 2.24 13.40 -9.56
CA ARG A 126 0.81 13.10 -9.71
C ARG A 126 0.16 12.84 -8.36
N LEU A 127 0.83 12.12 -7.46
CA LEU A 127 0.29 11.82 -6.14
C LEU A 127 0.16 13.09 -5.29
N ILE A 128 1.16 13.99 -5.33
CA ILE A 128 1.14 15.26 -4.59
C ILE A 128 -0.04 16.12 -5.05
N LEU A 129 -0.22 16.28 -6.37
CA LEU A 129 -1.37 17.01 -6.92
C LEU A 129 -2.71 16.33 -6.59
N HIS A 130 -2.73 15.00 -6.56
CA HIS A 130 -3.93 14.25 -6.18
C HIS A 130 -4.27 14.42 -4.70
N ARG A 131 -3.26 14.48 -3.81
CA ARG A 131 -3.44 14.77 -2.39
C ARG A 131 -4.11 16.13 -2.21
N GLU A 132 -3.64 17.16 -2.90
CA GLU A 132 -4.28 18.49 -2.87
C GLU A 132 -5.73 18.46 -3.37
N ARG A 133 -6.02 17.64 -4.38
CA ARG A 133 -7.39 17.43 -4.86
C ARG A 133 -8.28 16.75 -3.81
N LEU A 134 -7.76 15.82 -3.02
CA LEU A 134 -8.50 15.18 -1.92
C LEU A 134 -8.82 16.20 -0.82
N VAL A 135 -7.83 17.01 -0.42
CA VAL A 135 -8.03 18.09 0.56
C VAL A 135 -9.07 19.10 0.10
N LYS A 136 -9.01 19.53 -1.18
CA LYS A 136 -10.02 20.42 -1.78
C LYS A 136 -11.44 19.82 -1.81
N ARG A 137 -11.56 18.50 -1.66
CA ARG A 137 -12.84 17.78 -1.58
C ARG A 137 -13.31 17.50 -0.14
N GLY A 138 -12.61 18.04 0.85
CA GLY A 138 -12.96 17.89 2.27
C GLY A 138 -12.43 16.60 2.92
N ILE A 139 -11.56 15.85 2.24
CA ILE A 139 -10.90 14.68 2.82
C ILE A 139 -9.66 15.14 3.58
N LEU A 140 -9.51 14.71 4.83
CA LEU A 140 -8.35 15.06 5.68
C LEU A 140 -7.13 14.19 5.34
N ALA A 141 -6.66 14.26 4.09
CA ALA A 141 -5.52 13.49 3.62
C ALA A 141 -4.21 13.93 4.29
N ASP A 142 -3.38 12.94 4.65
CA ASP A 142 -2.07 13.16 5.27
C ASP A 142 -1.14 13.99 4.36
N THR A 143 -0.16 14.63 4.98
CA THR A 143 0.83 15.44 4.27
C THR A 143 1.94 14.53 3.75
N THR A 144 2.30 14.68 2.48
CA THR A 144 3.35 13.86 1.84
C THR A 144 4.72 14.50 1.87
N GLU A 145 4.79 15.82 1.72
CA GLU A 145 6.00 16.60 1.62
C GLU A 145 5.74 18.08 1.96
N PRO A 146 6.77 18.89 2.21
CA PRO A 146 6.62 20.34 2.29
C PRO A 146 6.05 20.92 0.99
N GLU A 147 5.15 21.90 1.10
CA GLU A 147 4.57 22.60 -0.07
C GLU A 147 5.65 23.19 -1.00
N TRP A 148 6.81 23.55 -0.46
CA TRP A 148 7.95 24.01 -1.25
C TRP A 148 8.38 22.98 -2.31
N CYS A 149 8.36 21.68 -1.99
CA CYS A 149 8.71 20.62 -2.92
C CYS A 149 7.73 20.51 -4.09
N GLN A 150 6.44 20.74 -3.81
CA GLN A 150 5.40 20.82 -4.83
C GLN A 150 5.64 22.02 -5.77
N GLN A 151 6.04 23.16 -5.22
CA GLN A 151 6.28 24.39 -5.98
C GLN A 151 7.63 24.38 -6.73
N ASN A 152 8.60 23.56 -6.30
CA ASN A 152 9.98 23.54 -6.81
C ASN A 152 10.38 22.11 -7.20
N GLN A 153 9.77 21.61 -8.27
CA GLN A 153 9.96 20.23 -8.73
C GLN A 153 11.45 19.90 -8.98
N GLY A 154 11.89 18.71 -8.52
CA GLY A 154 13.25 18.21 -8.71
C GLY A 154 14.28 18.73 -7.71
N HIS A 155 13.87 19.53 -6.72
CA HIS A 155 14.75 20.04 -5.66
C HIS A 155 14.63 19.31 -4.31
N CYS A 156 13.76 18.30 -4.22
CA CYS A 156 13.57 17.47 -3.02
C CYS A 156 13.86 16.01 -3.36
N ASN A 157 15.14 15.62 -3.40
CA ASN A 157 15.59 14.30 -3.84
C ASN A 157 16.44 13.59 -2.79
#